data_AF-E9ESS6-F1
#
_entry.id   AF-E9ESS6-F1
#
_cell.length_a   1.000
_cell.length_b   1.000
_cell.length_c   1.000
_cell.angle_alpha   90.00
_cell.angle_beta   90.00
_cell.angle_gamma   90.00
#
_symmetry.space_group_name_H-M   'P 1'
#
loop_
_entity.id
_entity.type
_entity.pdbx_description
1 polymer ?
#
loop_
_entity_poly.entity_id
_entity_poly.type
_entity_poly.pdbx_seq_one_letter_code
_entity_poly.pdbx_strand_id
1 'polypeptide(L)'
;MTAGRSKAEAGSAPPPPTPPPPPPGPLGSTPTPSVPSIKRPIVAPTGPGGSFLVELITYNGAPFKDHWAYWVRSQSDPDIGVQLHATGDVRNGFSLEFKRSHDLRDTGNIPSTRIPLQWVDGRYFDEKTMLNNGIHKLDTVPVCMFEASASKVDAPGKTLNSISTTTWIVESADQLVKDGIFKAETAAYLRSVEQ
;
A
#
# COMPACT_ATOMS: atom_id res chain seq x y z
N MET A 1 -3.73 -55.38 92.04
CA MET A 1 -4.19 -54.35 91.09
C MET A 1 -3.11 -54.19 90.04
N THR A 2 -3.43 -54.60 88.83
CA THR A 2 -2.52 -54.91 87.73
C THR A 2 -2.05 -53.65 87.01
N ALA A 3 -0.75 -53.58 86.74
CA ALA A 3 -0.07 -52.44 86.12
C ALA A 3 -0.54 -52.16 84.69
N GLY A 4 -0.69 -50.87 84.37
CA GLY A 4 -1.15 -50.36 83.08
C GLY A 4 -0.08 -50.36 81.99
N ARG A 5 -0.56 -50.60 80.75
CA ARG A 5 -0.32 -49.88 79.47
C ARG A 5 0.77 -48.78 79.47
N SER A 6 1.53 -48.52 78.41
CA SER A 6 1.51 -48.97 77.01
C SER A 6 2.81 -48.55 76.32
N LYS A 7 3.22 -49.43 75.39
CA LYS A 7 3.99 -49.25 74.15
C LYS A 7 4.29 -47.81 73.67
N ALA A 8 5.55 -47.58 73.30
CA ALA A 8 6.01 -46.44 72.53
C ALA A 8 5.49 -46.48 71.08
N GLU A 9 5.12 -45.31 70.53
CA GLU A 9 4.83 -45.11 69.11
C GLU A 9 5.71 -43.96 68.60
N ALA A 10 6.48 -44.24 67.55
CA ALA A 10 7.41 -43.31 66.92
C ALA A 10 6.63 -42.31 66.06
N GLY A 11 6.81 -41.01 66.31
CA GLY A 11 6.20 -39.94 65.52
C GLY A 11 6.76 -39.92 64.09
N SER A 12 5.88 -40.12 63.10
CA SER A 12 6.20 -39.88 61.68
C SER A 12 6.22 -38.39 61.38
N ALA A 13 7.30 -37.91 60.76
CA ALA A 13 7.43 -36.54 60.26
C ALA A 13 6.45 -36.28 59.10
N PRO A 14 5.94 -35.05 58.93
CA PRO A 14 5.05 -34.72 57.82
C PRO A 14 5.79 -34.80 56.46
N PRO A 15 5.10 -35.19 55.38
CA PRO A 15 5.70 -35.26 54.05
C PRO A 15 6.08 -33.87 53.52
N PRO A 16 7.11 -33.78 52.66
CA PRO A 16 7.53 -32.50 52.06
C PRO A 16 6.44 -31.93 51.15
N PRO A 17 6.38 -30.59 51.00
CA PRO A 17 5.42 -29.94 50.11
C PRO A 17 5.66 -30.34 48.65
N THR A 18 4.58 -30.50 47.90
CA THR A 18 4.61 -30.82 46.46
C THR A 18 5.20 -29.66 45.65
N PRO A 19 5.99 -29.92 44.60
CA PRO A 19 6.51 -28.87 43.72
C PRO A 19 5.37 -28.11 43.01
N PRO A 20 5.56 -26.83 42.67
CA PRO A 20 4.57 -26.05 41.94
C PRO A 20 4.38 -26.61 40.51
N PRO A 21 3.19 -26.43 39.91
CA PRO A 21 2.94 -26.86 38.54
C PRO A 21 3.82 -26.09 37.55
N PRO A 22 4.20 -26.70 36.41
CA PRO A 22 4.96 -26.01 35.36
C PRO A 22 4.15 -24.83 34.77
N PRO A 23 4.83 -23.80 34.24
CA PRO A 23 4.15 -22.69 33.57
C PRO A 23 3.35 -23.18 32.35
N PRO A 24 2.23 -22.51 32.00
CA PRO A 24 1.50 -22.82 30.78
C PRO A 24 2.43 -22.70 29.56
N GLY A 25 2.43 -23.70 28.69
CA GLY A 25 3.12 -23.62 27.40
C GLY A 25 2.57 -22.45 26.55
N PRO A 26 3.32 -21.99 25.53
CA PRO A 26 2.85 -20.91 24.68
C PRO A 26 1.50 -21.28 24.08
N LEU A 27 0.51 -20.38 24.23
CA LEU A 27 -0.76 -20.46 23.52
C LEU A 27 -0.45 -20.64 22.03
N GLY A 28 -0.87 -21.78 21.48
CA GLY A 28 -0.70 -22.09 20.08
C GLY A 28 -1.21 -20.93 19.25
N SER A 29 -0.33 -20.38 18.40
CA SER A 29 -0.65 -19.35 17.44
C SER A 29 -1.84 -19.86 16.62
N THR A 30 -3.01 -19.26 16.81
CA THR A 30 -4.11 -19.42 15.86
C THR A 30 -3.56 -19.10 14.48
N PRO A 31 -3.72 -19.99 13.48
CA PRO A 31 -3.33 -19.65 12.12
C PRO A 31 -4.14 -18.41 11.73
N THR A 32 -3.44 -17.28 11.58
CA THR A 32 -3.98 -16.10 10.91
C THR A 32 -4.61 -16.60 9.60
N PRO A 33 -5.87 -16.22 9.28
CA PRO A 33 -6.41 -16.51 7.97
C PRO A 33 -5.41 -15.98 6.95
N SER A 34 -4.82 -16.87 6.17
CA SER A 34 -3.95 -16.49 5.06
C SER A 34 -4.84 -15.69 4.11
N VAL A 35 -4.74 -14.36 4.16
CA VAL A 35 -5.37 -13.51 3.15
C VAL A 35 -4.88 -14.06 1.81
N PRO A 36 -5.79 -14.50 0.92
CA PRO A 36 -5.36 -15.02 -0.37
C PRO A 36 -4.46 -13.97 -1.02
N SER A 37 -3.22 -14.34 -1.31
CA SER A 37 -2.27 -13.44 -1.97
C SER A 37 -2.90 -12.98 -3.28
N ILE A 38 -3.34 -11.73 -3.31
CA ILE A 38 -3.88 -11.13 -4.53
C ILE A 38 -2.72 -11.08 -5.51
N LYS A 39 -2.81 -11.89 -6.57
CA LYS A 39 -1.77 -11.96 -7.59
C LYS A 39 -1.64 -10.60 -8.27
N ARG A 40 -0.40 -10.23 -8.61
CA ARG A 40 -0.11 -9.06 -9.45
C ARG A 40 -1.00 -9.08 -10.70
N PRO A 41 -1.60 -7.94 -11.11
CA PRO A 41 -2.37 -7.85 -12.33
C PRO A 41 -1.57 -8.36 -13.53
N ILE A 42 -2.16 -9.28 -14.29
CA ILE A 42 -1.61 -9.71 -15.58
C ILE A 42 -2.16 -8.73 -16.62
N VAL A 43 -1.32 -7.80 -17.06
CA VAL A 43 -1.68 -6.80 -18.07
C VAL A 43 -1.03 -7.17 -19.39
N ALA A 44 -1.82 -7.19 -20.46
CA ALA A 44 -1.31 -7.46 -21.80
C ALA A 44 -0.28 -6.38 -22.20
N PRO A 45 0.79 -6.74 -22.97
CA PRO A 45 1.78 -5.76 -23.42
C PRO A 45 1.20 -4.63 -24.27
N THR A 46 0.07 -4.89 -24.93
CA THR A 46 -0.68 -3.94 -25.75
C THR A 46 -2.13 -3.85 -25.26
N GLY A 47 -2.67 -2.63 -25.26
CA GLY A 47 -4.05 -2.35 -24.89
C GLY A 47 -4.97 -2.19 -26.09
N PRO A 48 -6.28 -2.08 -25.85
CA PRO A 48 -7.23 -1.60 -26.87
C PRO A 48 -6.77 -0.27 -27.50
N GLY A 49 -7.15 -0.02 -28.75
CA GLY A 49 -6.83 1.23 -29.43
C GLY A 49 -7.29 2.45 -28.65
N GLY A 50 -6.40 3.43 -28.48
CA GLY A 50 -6.67 4.67 -27.73
C GLY A 50 -6.65 4.52 -26.21
N SER A 51 -6.48 3.32 -25.66
CA SER A 51 -6.37 3.11 -24.20
C SER A 51 -4.99 3.50 -23.67
N PHE A 52 -4.94 3.94 -22.41
CA PHE A 52 -3.70 4.31 -21.72
C PHE A 52 -3.38 3.26 -20.67
N LEU A 53 -2.11 2.84 -20.62
CA LEU A 53 -1.64 1.98 -19.54
C LEU A 53 -1.38 2.84 -18.32
N VAL A 54 -2.05 2.48 -17.23
CA VAL A 54 -1.73 3.01 -15.91
C VAL A 54 -0.84 2.00 -15.20
N GLU A 55 0.27 2.48 -14.67
CA GLU A 55 1.24 1.70 -13.90
C GLU A 55 1.34 2.26 -12.48
N LEU A 56 1.70 1.39 -11.53
CA LEU A 56 2.24 1.81 -10.24
C LEU A 56 3.75 1.94 -10.40
N ILE A 57 4.29 3.10 -10.06
CA ILE A 57 5.74 3.28 -9.95
C ILE A 57 6.10 3.51 -8.48
N THR A 58 7.20 2.88 -8.05
CA THR A 58 7.67 3.00 -6.66
C THR A 58 9.10 3.52 -6.63
N TYR A 59 9.37 4.38 -5.66
CA TYR A 59 10.71 4.88 -5.35
C TYR A 59 11.12 4.34 -4.00
N ASN A 60 12.34 3.78 -3.93
CA ASN A 60 12.87 3.20 -2.70
C ASN A 60 12.93 4.27 -1.60
N GLY A 61 12.12 4.08 -0.55
CA GLY A 61 11.97 5.04 0.53
C GLY A 61 12.93 4.84 1.71
N ALA A 62 13.75 3.78 1.70
CA ALA A 62 14.51 3.35 2.87
C ALA A 62 15.31 4.50 3.53
N PRO A 63 15.22 4.67 4.86
CA PRO A 63 14.60 3.78 5.85
C PRO A 63 13.08 3.96 6.06
N PHE A 64 12.42 4.81 5.27
CA PHE A 64 10.97 5.02 5.30
C PHE A 64 10.23 4.10 4.31
N LYS A 65 8.90 4.20 4.27
CA LYS A 65 8.06 3.50 3.28
C LYS A 65 8.34 4.01 1.86
N ASP A 66 8.20 3.14 0.88
CA ASP A 66 8.36 3.52 -0.52
C ASP A 66 7.40 4.63 -0.94
N HIS A 67 7.89 5.54 -1.76
CA HIS A 67 7.04 6.56 -2.35
C HIS A 67 6.34 6.00 -3.59
N TRP A 68 5.01 6.05 -3.61
CA TRP A 68 4.20 5.50 -4.70
C TRP A 68 3.59 6.61 -5.55
N ALA A 69 3.46 6.33 -6.84
CA ALA A 69 2.77 7.20 -7.78
C ALA A 69 2.04 6.38 -8.86
N TYR A 70 0.96 6.92 -9.40
CA TYR A 70 0.48 6.45 -10.69
C TYR A 70 1.35 7.01 -11.81
N TRP A 71 1.58 6.19 -12.82
CA TRP A 71 2.22 6.58 -14.05
C TRP A 71 1.26 6.34 -15.21
N VAL A 72 0.92 7.40 -15.93
CA VAL A 72 0.17 7.32 -17.18
C VAL A 72 1.14 7.59 -18.31
N ARG A 73 1.52 6.53 -19.04
CA ARG A 73 2.46 6.65 -20.16
C ARG A 73 1.84 7.38 -21.34
N SER A 74 2.64 8.12 -22.07
CA SER A 74 2.26 8.60 -23.39
C SER A 74 2.10 7.44 -24.38
N GLN A 75 1.31 7.65 -25.42
CA GLN A 75 1.13 6.70 -26.51
C GLN A 75 2.40 6.55 -27.35
N SER A 76 3.15 7.64 -27.51
CA SER A 76 4.34 7.69 -28.37
C SER A 76 5.63 7.19 -27.71
N ASP A 77 5.78 7.39 -26.41
CA ASP A 77 6.99 7.02 -25.66
C ASP A 77 6.62 6.51 -24.25
N PRO A 78 6.87 5.24 -23.91
CA PRO A 78 6.51 4.66 -22.62
C PRO A 78 7.25 5.26 -21.42
N ASP A 79 8.35 6.00 -21.64
CA ASP A 79 9.16 6.64 -20.60
C ASP A 79 8.82 8.13 -20.42
N ILE A 80 7.98 8.69 -21.31
CA ILE A 80 7.39 10.03 -21.15
C ILE A 80 5.93 9.87 -20.74
N GLY A 81 5.49 10.63 -19.74
CA GLY A 81 4.12 10.51 -19.25
C GLY A 81 3.76 11.50 -18.16
N VAL A 82 2.72 11.15 -17.40
CA VAL A 82 2.30 11.89 -16.22
C VAL A 82 2.47 11.05 -14.97
N GLN A 83 3.18 11.63 -14.00
CA GLN A 83 3.26 11.09 -12.65
C GLN A 83 2.24 11.79 -11.75
N LEU A 84 1.33 11.02 -11.15
CA LEU A 84 0.36 11.50 -10.17
C LEU A 84 0.73 10.95 -8.80
N HIS A 85 0.94 11.83 -7.83
CA HIS A 85 1.28 11.39 -6.48
C HIS A 85 0.89 12.42 -5.42
N ALA A 86 0.77 11.94 -4.18
CA ALA A 86 0.85 12.81 -3.02
C ALA A 86 2.32 13.19 -2.78
N THR A 87 2.59 14.46 -2.51
CA THR A 87 3.92 15.00 -2.21
C THR A 87 3.84 15.94 -1.01
N GLY A 88 4.89 16.01 -0.21
CA GLY A 88 4.93 16.81 1.02
C GLY A 88 5.61 16.08 2.16
N ASP A 89 5.35 16.53 3.38
CA ASP A 89 5.96 15.97 4.59
C ASP A 89 5.02 16.09 5.80
N VAL A 90 5.33 15.35 6.87
CA VAL A 90 4.50 15.29 8.08
C VAL A 90 4.28 16.65 8.75
N ARG A 91 5.20 17.60 8.59
CA ARG A 91 5.15 18.92 9.21
C ARG A 91 4.26 19.87 8.41
N ASN A 92 4.38 19.84 7.09
CA ASN A 92 3.70 20.75 6.18
C ASN A 92 2.38 20.19 5.64
N GLY A 93 2.18 18.87 5.75
CA GLY A 93 1.08 18.14 5.10
C GLY A 93 1.46 17.71 3.69
N PHE A 94 0.56 16.96 3.06
CA PHE A 94 0.73 16.51 1.68
C PHE A 94 -0.25 17.22 0.75
N SER A 95 0.11 17.32 -0.51
CA SER A 95 -0.71 17.81 -1.63
C SER A 95 -0.60 16.87 -2.81
N LEU A 96 -1.59 16.89 -3.70
CA LEU A 96 -1.51 16.15 -4.97
C LEU A 96 -0.74 16.96 -6.00
N GLU A 97 0.22 16.31 -6.66
CA GLU A 97 1.02 16.87 -7.73
C GLU A 97 0.91 15.99 -8.99
N PHE A 98 0.82 16.66 -10.14
CA PHE A 98 0.82 16.08 -11.47
C PHE A 98 2.10 16.54 -12.18
N LYS A 99 3.07 15.65 -12.37
CA LYS A 99 4.25 15.96 -13.19
C LYS A 99 3.96 15.62 -14.63
N ARG A 100 3.67 16.64 -15.42
CA ARG A 100 3.30 16.53 -16.84
C ARG A 100 4.52 16.44 -17.72
N SER A 101 4.44 15.67 -18.80
CA SER A 101 5.57 15.41 -19.71
C SER A 101 6.86 15.10 -18.93
N HIS A 102 6.72 14.32 -17.87
CA HIS A 102 7.85 13.86 -17.11
C HIS A 102 8.56 12.79 -17.94
N ASP A 103 9.89 12.84 -17.98
CA ASP A 103 10.71 11.81 -18.61
C ASP A 103 11.39 11.00 -17.50
N LEU A 104 11.09 9.71 -17.40
CA LEU A 104 11.68 8.84 -16.38
C LEU A 104 13.19 8.61 -16.57
N ARG A 105 13.73 8.95 -17.74
CA ARG A 105 15.16 8.80 -18.09
C ARG A 105 15.98 10.01 -17.66
N ASP A 106 15.37 11.21 -17.63
CA ASP A 106 16.04 12.50 -17.40
C ASP A 106 16.07 12.90 -15.91
N THR A 107 15.87 11.93 -15.01
CA THR A 107 15.72 12.21 -13.59
C THR A 107 16.78 11.46 -12.81
N GLY A 108 17.50 12.16 -11.92
CA GLY A 108 18.36 11.53 -10.92
C GLY A 108 17.59 10.66 -9.91
N ASN A 109 16.28 10.50 -10.09
CA ASN A 109 15.37 9.73 -9.27
C ASN A 109 14.55 8.80 -10.18
N ILE A 110 15.12 7.66 -10.55
CA ILE A 110 14.49 6.64 -11.38
C ILE A 110 13.63 5.73 -10.50
N PRO A 111 12.39 5.36 -10.91
CA PRO A 111 11.60 4.40 -10.16
C PRO A 111 12.35 3.08 -9.94
N SER A 112 12.34 2.60 -8.70
CA SER A 112 12.86 1.28 -8.33
C SER A 112 12.03 0.15 -8.92
N THR A 113 10.72 0.34 -9.07
CA THR A 113 9.85 -0.60 -9.78
C THR A 113 8.81 0.11 -10.64
N ARG A 114 8.39 -0.58 -11.71
CA ARG A 114 7.23 -0.24 -12.55
C ARG A 114 6.34 -1.47 -12.67
N ILE A 115 5.09 -1.34 -12.24
CA ILE A 115 4.12 -2.44 -12.20
C ILE A 115 2.91 -2.04 -13.04
N PRO A 116 2.70 -2.66 -14.21
CA PRO A 116 1.48 -2.46 -14.99
C PRO A 116 0.24 -2.81 -14.16
N LEU A 117 -0.71 -1.88 -14.06
CA LEU A 117 -1.95 -2.09 -13.30
C LEU A 117 -3.09 -2.47 -14.22
N GLN A 118 -3.40 -1.63 -15.21
CA GLN A 118 -4.41 -1.91 -16.22
C GLN A 118 -4.36 -0.94 -17.41
N TRP A 119 -4.91 -1.38 -18.53
CA TRP A 119 -5.32 -0.49 -19.62
C TRP A 119 -6.65 0.17 -19.26
N VAL A 120 -6.68 1.50 -19.31
CA VAL A 120 -7.86 2.33 -19.07
C VAL A 120 -8.30 2.95 -20.39
N ASP A 121 -9.61 2.96 -20.64
CA ASP A 121 -10.18 3.51 -21.87
C ASP A 121 -9.76 4.96 -22.10
N GLY A 122 -9.41 5.29 -23.34
CA GLY A 122 -8.94 6.62 -23.75
C GLY A 122 -9.91 7.74 -23.44
N ARG A 123 -11.21 7.46 -23.32
CA ARG A 123 -12.24 8.45 -22.99
C ARG A 123 -12.01 9.17 -21.66
N TYR A 124 -11.22 8.57 -20.76
CA TYR A 124 -10.91 9.16 -19.46
C TYR A 124 -9.71 10.11 -19.49
N PHE A 125 -9.04 10.23 -20.64
CA PHE A 125 -7.82 11.01 -20.83
C PHE A 125 -7.96 12.03 -21.98
N ASP A 126 -7.27 13.14 -21.84
CA ASP A 126 -6.95 14.05 -22.94
C ASP A 126 -5.42 14.17 -22.97
N GLU A 127 -4.77 13.35 -23.79
CA GLU A 127 -3.31 13.22 -23.80
C GLU A 127 -2.61 14.55 -24.07
N LYS A 128 -3.14 15.36 -24.98
CA LYS A 128 -2.52 16.64 -25.35
C LYS A 128 -2.48 17.59 -24.14
N THR A 129 -3.59 17.69 -23.43
CA THR A 129 -3.72 18.55 -22.24
C THR A 129 -2.99 17.96 -21.04
N MET A 130 -3.11 16.64 -20.82
CA MET A 130 -2.42 15.88 -19.77
C MET A 130 -0.90 16.02 -19.89
N LEU A 131 -0.36 15.93 -21.11
CA LEU A 131 1.06 16.13 -21.40
C LEU A 131 1.44 17.61 -21.57
N ASN A 132 0.55 18.58 -21.34
CA ASN A 132 0.89 20.01 -21.46
C ASN A 132 1.62 20.36 -22.78
N ASN A 133 1.14 19.82 -23.90
CA ASN A 133 1.77 19.94 -25.23
C ASN A 133 3.26 19.51 -25.28
N GLY A 134 3.66 18.54 -24.47
CA GLY A 134 5.05 18.04 -24.42
C GLY A 134 5.98 18.84 -23.50
N ILE A 135 5.49 19.90 -22.84
CA ILE A 135 6.30 20.77 -22.00
C ILE A 135 6.22 20.31 -20.56
N HIS A 136 7.37 19.99 -19.96
CA HIS A 136 7.44 19.58 -18.56
C HIS A 136 6.82 20.65 -17.64
N LYS A 137 5.93 20.22 -16.73
CA LYS A 137 5.25 21.11 -15.80
C LYS A 137 4.87 20.35 -14.53
N LEU A 138 5.10 20.97 -13.38
CA LEU A 138 4.46 20.59 -12.12
C LEU A 138 3.10 21.29 -12.04
N ASP A 139 2.05 20.51 -11.85
CA ASP A 139 0.67 21.01 -11.77
C ASP A 139 -0.03 20.43 -10.54
N THR A 140 -1.12 21.09 -10.14
CA THR A 140 -2.01 20.68 -9.05
C THR A 140 -3.47 20.63 -9.49
N VAL A 141 -3.76 21.05 -10.72
CA VAL A 141 -5.11 21.08 -11.27
C VAL A 141 -5.32 19.86 -12.18
N PRO A 142 -6.34 19.02 -11.95
CA PRO A 142 -6.68 17.93 -12.85
C PRO A 142 -7.20 18.46 -14.19
N VAL A 143 -6.83 17.83 -15.30
CA VAL A 143 -7.25 18.19 -16.67
C VAL A 143 -7.92 17.07 -17.43
N CYS A 144 -8.00 15.87 -16.87
CA CYS A 144 -8.77 14.76 -17.43
C CYS A 144 -9.64 14.06 -16.39
N MET A 145 -10.53 13.17 -16.85
CA MET A 145 -11.47 12.48 -15.95
C MET A 145 -10.78 11.53 -14.99
N PHE A 146 -9.68 10.89 -15.42
CA PHE A 146 -8.85 10.06 -14.55
C PHE A 146 -8.30 10.87 -13.37
N GLU A 147 -7.63 11.98 -13.67
CA GLU A 147 -7.08 12.89 -12.66
C GLU A 147 -8.16 13.46 -11.76
N ALA A 148 -9.27 13.93 -12.34
CA ALA A 148 -10.39 14.50 -11.58
C ALA A 148 -11.04 13.49 -10.64
N SER A 149 -11.13 12.21 -11.03
CA SER A 149 -11.62 11.13 -10.15
C SER A 149 -10.64 10.85 -9.02
N ALA A 150 -9.34 10.69 -9.33
CA ALA A 150 -8.31 10.47 -8.32
C ALA A 150 -8.21 11.63 -7.30
N SER A 151 -8.41 12.88 -7.74
CA SER A 151 -8.41 14.08 -6.90
C SER A 151 -9.64 14.26 -6.01
N LYS A 152 -10.67 13.40 -6.12
CA LYS A 152 -11.77 13.39 -5.14
C LYS A 152 -11.32 12.85 -3.78
N VAL A 153 -10.18 12.17 -3.73
CA VAL A 153 -9.55 11.73 -2.49
C VAL A 153 -8.51 12.77 -2.10
N ASP A 154 -8.69 13.33 -0.91
CA ASP A 154 -7.77 14.31 -0.36
C ASP A 154 -6.38 13.71 -0.16
N ALA A 155 -5.35 14.52 -0.37
CA ALA A 155 -4.01 14.12 0.02
C ALA A 155 -3.93 13.95 1.55
N PRO A 156 -3.02 13.10 2.06
CA PRO A 156 -2.79 12.94 3.49
C PRO A 156 -2.65 14.27 4.24
N GLY A 157 -3.47 14.44 5.27
CA GLY A 157 -3.40 15.61 6.15
C GLY A 157 -2.15 15.65 7.01
N LYS A 158 -1.95 16.78 7.71
CA LYS A 158 -0.90 16.92 8.74
C LYS A 158 -1.19 15.97 9.89
N THR A 159 -0.36 14.95 10.10
CA THR A 159 -0.49 14.11 11.29
C THR A 159 0.87 13.72 11.86
N LEU A 160 0.90 13.50 13.18
CA LEU A 160 2.07 12.95 13.89
C LEU A 160 2.21 11.43 13.68
N ASN A 161 1.21 10.78 13.10
CA ASN A 161 1.27 9.39 12.69
C ASN A 161 1.87 9.32 11.28
N SER A 162 2.67 8.29 11.00
CA SER A 162 3.25 8.09 9.66
C SER A 162 2.14 7.79 8.66
N ILE A 163 1.58 8.81 8.01
CA ILE A 163 0.78 8.61 6.81
C ILE A 163 1.74 8.56 5.63
N SER A 164 1.61 7.51 4.81
CA SER A 164 2.41 7.31 3.63
C SER A 164 1.69 7.84 2.39
N THR A 165 2.47 8.19 1.37
CA THR A 165 1.94 8.51 0.03
C THR A 165 1.24 7.29 -0.61
N THR A 166 1.57 6.09 -0.14
CA THR A 166 0.90 4.82 -0.43
C THR A 166 -0.60 4.86 -0.11
N THR A 167 -0.99 5.47 1.02
CA THR A 167 -2.40 5.52 1.46
C THR A 167 -3.27 6.25 0.43
N TRP A 168 -2.80 7.36 -0.13
CA TRP A 168 -3.53 8.07 -1.17
C TRP A 168 -3.73 7.22 -2.44
N ILE A 169 -2.72 6.44 -2.84
CA ILE A 169 -2.83 5.56 -4.00
C ILE A 169 -3.92 4.50 -3.77
N VAL A 170 -3.97 3.90 -2.59
CA VAL A 170 -4.98 2.90 -2.24
C VAL A 170 -6.39 3.51 -2.23
N GLU A 171 -6.58 4.64 -1.56
CA GLU A 171 -7.89 5.29 -1.47
C GLU A 171 -8.37 5.84 -2.83
N SER A 172 -7.47 6.44 -3.61
CA SER A 172 -7.79 6.89 -4.97
C SER A 172 -8.08 5.73 -5.92
N ALA A 173 -7.46 4.56 -5.74
CA ALA A 173 -7.82 3.36 -6.51
C ALA A 173 -9.27 2.95 -6.27
N ASP A 174 -9.72 3.00 -5.01
CA ASP A 174 -11.11 2.72 -4.67
C ASP A 174 -12.06 3.76 -5.25
N GLN A 175 -11.66 5.03 -5.28
CA GLN A 175 -12.44 6.06 -5.95
C GLN A 175 -12.53 5.85 -7.46
N LEU A 176 -11.42 5.47 -8.11
CA LEU A 176 -11.39 5.14 -9.53
C LEU A 176 -12.28 3.92 -9.86
N VAL A 177 -12.39 2.95 -8.94
CA VAL A 177 -13.33 1.82 -9.07
C VAL A 177 -14.78 2.30 -8.96
N LYS A 178 -15.09 3.16 -7.98
CA LYS A 178 -16.45 3.72 -7.82
C LYS A 178 -16.91 4.49 -9.07
N ASP A 179 -16.00 5.20 -9.73
CA ASP A 179 -16.28 5.94 -10.96
C ASP A 179 -16.22 5.07 -12.23
N GLY A 180 -15.96 3.76 -12.10
CA GLY A 180 -15.92 2.83 -13.25
C GLY A 180 -14.70 3.00 -14.16
N ILE A 181 -13.62 3.60 -13.65
CA ILE A 181 -12.36 3.83 -14.36
C ILE A 181 -11.40 2.66 -14.14
N PHE A 182 -11.30 2.20 -12.90
CA PHE A 182 -10.51 1.04 -12.52
C PHE A 182 -11.39 -0.20 -12.32
N LYS A 183 -10.82 -1.37 -12.61
CA LYS A 183 -11.39 -2.65 -12.18
C LYS A 183 -11.15 -2.90 -10.69
N ALA A 184 -12.08 -3.59 -10.03
CA ALA A 184 -12.01 -3.89 -8.61
C ALA A 184 -10.75 -4.66 -8.21
N GLU A 185 -10.27 -5.55 -9.10
CA GLU A 185 -9.05 -6.34 -8.90
C GLU A 185 -7.81 -5.46 -8.78
N THR A 186 -7.76 -4.33 -9.50
CA THR A 186 -6.63 -3.39 -9.42
C THR A 186 -6.56 -2.75 -8.05
N ALA A 187 -7.69 -2.26 -7.51
CA ALA A 187 -7.72 -1.70 -6.16
C ALA A 187 -7.46 -2.77 -5.08
N ALA A 188 -7.98 -3.98 -5.27
CA ALA A 188 -7.68 -5.11 -4.38
C ALA A 188 -6.19 -5.45 -4.35
N TYR A 189 -5.51 -5.41 -5.50
CA TYR A 189 -4.07 -5.61 -5.56
C TYR A 189 -3.31 -4.51 -4.82
N LEU A 190 -3.62 -3.24 -5.07
CA LEU A 190 -2.95 -2.10 -4.42
C LEU A 190 -3.08 -2.15 -2.89
N ARG A 191 -4.27 -2.49 -2.37
CA ARG A 191 -4.45 -2.75 -0.92
C ARG A 191 -3.58 -3.89 -0.40
N SER A 192 -3.45 -4.97 -1.17
CA SER A 192 -2.72 -6.16 -0.72
C SER A 192 -1.21 -5.97 -0.63
N VAL A 193 -0.67 -4.95 -1.32
CA VAL A 193 0.76 -4.64 -1.35
C VAL A 193 1.11 -3.33 -0.64
N GLU A 194 0.14 -2.67 -0.02
CA GLU A 194 0.35 -1.49 0.82
C GLU A 194 1.28 -1.83 1.99
N GLN A 195 2.32 -1.00 2.17
CA GLN A 195 3.33 -1.13 3.23
C GLN A 195 2.95 -0.30 4.44
#